data_AF-A0A8D1CZG1-F1
#
_entry.id   AF-A0A8D1CZG1-F1
#
_cell.length_a   1.000
_cell.length_b   1.000
_cell.length_c   1.000
_cell.angle_alpha   90.00
_cell.angle_beta   90.00
_cell.angle_gamma   90.00
#
_symmetry.space_group_name_H-M   'P 1'
#
loop_
_entity.id
_entity.type
_entity.pdbx_description
1 polymer ?
#
loop_
_entity_poly.entity_id
_entity_poly.type
_entity_poly.pdbx_seq_one_letter_code
_entity_poly.pdbx_strand_id
1 'polypeptide(L)'
;MNRETTTLISLKETMTRVDHKLQALEAQFKELDFTKDNLAQKFEHHSKTLANQVAQDELWTAVLSLKFTFLVLNILYSYVIEVLICLHTRVLEELPDLVRGLPTLTSILRRKVKNKRIRVVWESVLAECGLQEGDITALCTFFVAHGNKAEHYIAKVRQMYIRDVNFLITNMVKNQALQDGLLKAVQVIEKGKAVRAPEEQKSSLKELMPTVKS
;
A
#
# COMPACT_ATOMS: atom_id res chain seq x y z
N MET A 1 29.87 -3.74 80.46
CA MET A 1 29.10 -3.71 79.19
C MET A 1 27.66 -3.36 79.53
N ASN A 2 27.20 -2.18 79.12
CA ASN A 2 25.94 -1.60 79.58
C ASN A 2 24.78 -2.01 78.66
N ARG A 3 23.58 -2.19 79.23
CA ARG A 3 22.38 -2.68 78.51
C ARG A 3 21.99 -1.79 77.31
N GLU A 4 22.29 -0.50 77.41
CA GLU A 4 22.08 0.54 76.39
C GLU A 4 22.93 0.35 75.13
N THR A 5 24.20 -0.06 75.30
CA THR A 5 25.10 -0.36 74.18
C THR A 5 24.59 -1.55 73.35
N THR A 6 24.01 -2.56 73.99
CA THR A 6 23.45 -3.74 73.31
C THR A 6 22.17 -3.40 72.54
N THR A 7 21.30 -2.55 73.09
CA THR A 7 20.07 -2.10 72.40
C THR A 7 20.34 -1.20 71.20
N LEU A 8 21.36 -0.34 71.27
CA LEU A 8 21.78 0.51 70.15
C LEU A 8 22.36 -0.31 68.99
N ILE A 9 23.15 -1.36 69.28
CA ILE A 9 23.67 -2.28 68.27
C ILE A 9 22.52 -3.02 67.59
N SER A 10 21.57 -3.55 68.37
CA SER A 10 20.39 -4.24 67.84
C SER A 10 19.53 -3.32 66.96
N LEU A 11 19.29 -2.07 67.38
CA LEU A 11 18.56 -1.10 66.57
C LEU A 11 19.27 -0.83 65.24
N LYS A 12 20.59 -0.64 65.26
CA LYS A 12 21.39 -0.42 64.06
C LYS A 12 21.29 -1.59 63.08
N GLU A 13 21.37 -2.82 63.57
CA GLU A 13 21.18 -4.02 62.74
C GLU A 13 19.76 -4.14 62.16
N THR A 14 18.73 -3.74 62.91
CA THR A 14 17.37 -3.70 62.36
C THR A 14 17.22 -2.65 61.27
N MET A 15 17.86 -1.49 61.43
CA MET A 15 17.80 -0.39 60.46
C MET A 15 18.54 -0.76 59.17
N THR A 16 19.72 -1.37 59.27
CA THR A 16 20.42 -1.88 58.09
C THR A 16 19.60 -2.96 57.39
N ARG A 17 18.98 -3.89 58.12
CA ARG A 17 18.11 -4.91 57.50
C ARG A 17 16.91 -4.31 56.78
N VAL A 18 16.30 -3.26 57.32
CA VAL A 18 15.19 -2.55 56.66
C VAL A 18 15.68 -1.83 55.40
N ASP A 19 16.83 -1.17 55.46
CA ASP A 19 17.42 -0.48 54.31
C ASP A 19 17.70 -1.44 53.14
N HIS A 20 18.33 -2.60 53.41
CA HIS A 20 18.56 -3.63 52.39
C HIS A 20 17.25 -4.15 51.79
N LYS A 21 16.19 -4.29 52.59
CA LYS A 21 14.86 -4.70 52.08
C LYS A 21 14.22 -3.62 51.20
N LEU A 22 14.38 -2.36 51.55
CA LEU A 22 13.89 -1.24 50.74
C LEU A 22 14.63 -1.17 49.40
N GLN A 23 15.95 -1.33 49.40
CA GLN A 23 16.75 -1.38 48.18
C GLN A 23 16.37 -2.57 47.29
N ALA A 24 16.16 -3.75 47.88
CA ALA A 24 15.71 -4.93 47.14
C ALA A 24 14.31 -4.71 46.53
N LEU A 25 13.40 -4.07 47.28
CA LEU A 25 12.06 -3.74 46.80
C LEU A 25 12.10 -2.69 45.67
N GLU A 26 12.96 -1.69 45.79
CA GLU A 26 13.17 -0.68 44.74
C GLU A 26 13.70 -1.33 43.45
N ALA A 27 14.66 -2.24 43.56
CA ALA A 27 15.16 -2.99 42.41
C ALA A 27 14.06 -3.82 41.73
N GLN A 28 13.20 -4.48 42.52
CA GLN A 28 12.05 -5.22 42.00
C GLN A 28 11.02 -4.32 41.31
N PHE A 29 10.74 -3.13 41.84
CA PHE A 29 9.85 -2.17 41.19
C PHE A 29 10.43 -1.68 39.86
N LYS A 30 11.74 -1.40 39.80
CA LYS A 30 12.41 -1.01 38.55
C LYS A 30 12.34 -2.12 37.50
N GLU A 31 12.55 -3.37 37.89
CA GLU A 31 12.42 -4.52 36.99
C GLU A 31 10.97 -4.71 36.50
N LEU A 32 10.00 -4.49 37.39
CA LEU A 32 8.58 -4.56 37.05
C LEU A 32 8.18 -3.46 36.06
N ASP A 33 8.62 -2.23 36.27
CA ASP A 33 8.38 -1.10 35.36
C ASP A 33 9.00 -1.38 33.98
N PHE A 34 10.25 -1.85 33.94
CA PHE A 34 10.89 -2.24 32.68
C PHE A 34 10.10 -3.33 31.93
N THR A 35 9.63 -4.34 32.67
CA THR A 35 8.85 -5.44 32.10
C THR A 35 7.51 -4.96 31.58
N LYS A 36 6.84 -4.07 32.33
CA LYS A 36 5.58 -3.43 31.93
C LYS A 36 5.75 -2.64 30.63
N ASP A 37 6.79 -1.83 30.51
CA ASP A 37 7.03 -1.00 29.32
C ASP A 37 7.32 -1.86 28.09
N ASN A 38 8.15 -2.90 28.25
CA ASN A 38 8.41 -3.87 27.19
C ASN A 38 7.13 -4.60 26.75
N LEU A 39 6.28 -4.99 27.70
CA LEU A 39 5.02 -5.65 27.41
C LEU A 39 4.04 -4.71 26.68
N ALA A 40 3.96 -3.44 27.11
CA ALA A 40 3.15 -2.42 26.44
C ALA A 40 3.59 -2.20 24.99
N GLN A 41 4.91 -2.11 24.75
CA GLN A 41 5.46 -1.99 23.39
C GLN A 41 5.10 -3.18 22.49
N LYS A 42 5.17 -4.40 23.03
CA LYS A 42 4.78 -5.62 22.31
C LYS A 42 3.29 -5.64 21.98
N PHE A 43 2.43 -5.29 22.94
CA PHE A 43 0.99 -5.20 22.69
C PHE A 43 0.65 -4.18 21.63
N GLU A 44 1.29 -3.01 21.64
CA GLU A 44 1.09 -1.98 20.63
C GLU A 44 1.50 -2.46 19.23
N HIS A 45 2.63 -3.16 19.12
CA HIS A 45 3.08 -3.75 17.86
C HIS A 45 2.09 -4.82 17.34
N HIS A 46 1.63 -5.71 18.22
CA HIS A 46 0.66 -6.74 17.86
C HIS A 46 -0.70 -6.15 17.50
N SER A 47 -1.16 -5.12 18.22
CA SER A 47 -2.40 -4.39 17.93
C SER A 47 -2.37 -3.82 16.51
N LYS A 48 -1.29 -3.12 16.14
CA LYS A 48 -1.09 -2.59 14.78
C LYS A 48 -1.07 -3.69 13.72
N THR A 49 -0.39 -4.80 14.01
CA THR A 49 -0.31 -5.95 13.09
C THR A 49 -1.69 -6.57 12.87
N LEU A 50 -2.47 -6.76 13.94
CA LEU A 50 -3.80 -7.32 13.87
C LEU A 50 -4.77 -6.39 13.11
N ALA A 51 -4.72 -5.09 13.38
CA ALA A 51 -5.54 -4.11 12.64
C ALA A 51 -5.24 -4.14 11.13
N ASN A 52 -3.97 -4.25 10.75
CA ASN A 52 -3.57 -4.40 9.35
C ASN A 52 -4.09 -5.71 8.74
N GLN A 53 -4.02 -6.82 9.48
CA GLN A 53 -4.55 -8.11 9.01
C GLN A 53 -6.06 -8.05 8.79
N VAL A 54 -6.81 -7.47 9.74
CA VAL A 54 -8.26 -7.29 9.61
C VAL A 54 -8.60 -6.47 8.36
N ALA A 55 -7.90 -5.35 8.12
CA ALA A 55 -8.12 -4.54 6.92
C ALA A 55 -7.81 -5.30 5.62
N GLN A 56 -6.77 -6.15 5.61
CA GLN A 56 -6.46 -7.02 4.47
C GLN A 56 -7.56 -8.07 4.25
N ASP A 57 -8.01 -8.75 5.30
CA ASP A 57 -9.07 -9.76 5.23
C ASP A 57 -10.40 -9.17 4.76
N GLU A 58 -10.75 -7.98 5.23
CA GLU A 58 -11.93 -7.24 4.77
C GLU A 58 -11.84 -6.91 3.27
N LEU A 59 -10.68 -6.46 2.80
CA LEU A 59 -10.44 -6.18 1.38
C LEU A 59 -10.51 -7.46 0.53
N TRP A 60 -9.86 -8.54 0.95
CA TRP A 60 -9.91 -9.83 0.25
C TRP A 60 -11.34 -10.38 0.19
N THR A 61 -12.06 -10.34 1.31
CA THR A 61 -13.47 -10.76 1.38
C THR A 61 -14.33 -9.91 0.47
N ALA A 62 -14.13 -8.59 0.44
CA ALA A 62 -14.84 -7.70 -0.46
C ALA A 62 -14.57 -8.04 -1.93
N VAL A 63 -13.30 -8.24 -2.32
CA VAL A 63 -12.94 -8.57 -3.71
C VAL A 63 -13.54 -9.92 -4.14
N LEU A 64 -13.49 -10.93 -3.27
CA LEU A 64 -13.99 -12.28 -3.57
C LEU A 64 -15.52 -12.39 -3.57
N SER A 65 -16.20 -11.52 -2.82
CA SER A 65 -17.68 -11.48 -2.75
C SER A 65 -18.34 -10.72 -3.92
N LEU A 66 -17.55 -10.06 -4.77
CA LEU A 66 -18.07 -9.35 -5.94
C LEU A 66 -18.71 -10.33 -6.94
N LYS A 67 -19.99 -10.11 -7.21
CA LYS A 67 -20.78 -10.86 -8.20
C LYS A 67 -20.89 -10.07 -9.50
N PHE A 68 -19.75 -9.87 -10.16
CA PHE A 68 -19.75 -9.26 -11.48
C PHE A 68 -20.21 -10.25 -12.55
N THR A 69 -20.89 -9.73 -13.56
CA THR A 69 -21.02 -10.45 -14.83
C THR A 69 -19.63 -10.57 -15.46
N PHE A 70 -19.41 -11.62 -16.25
CA PHE A 70 -18.13 -11.83 -16.95
C PHE A 70 -17.67 -10.59 -17.73
N LEU A 71 -18.62 -9.92 -18.39
CA LEU A 71 -18.37 -8.68 -19.13
C LEU A 71 -17.84 -7.54 -18.23
N VAL A 72 -18.52 -7.29 -17.10
CA VAL A 72 -18.13 -6.23 -16.15
C VAL A 72 -16.77 -6.55 -15.53
N LEU A 73 -16.55 -7.82 -15.17
CA LEU A 73 -15.29 -8.29 -14.64
C LEU A 73 -14.13 -8.00 -15.60
N ASN A 74 -14.26 -8.39 -16.87
CA ASN A 74 -13.23 -8.20 -17.88
C ASN A 74 -12.91 -6.72 -18.10
N ILE A 75 -13.93 -5.85 -18.12
CA ILE A 75 -13.74 -4.41 -18.30
C ILE A 75 -12.96 -3.82 -17.12
N LEU A 76 -13.35 -4.10 -15.88
CA LEU A 76 -12.63 -3.62 -14.70
C LEU A 76 -11.21 -4.18 -14.62
N TYR A 77 -11.06 -5.48 -14.86
CA TYR A 77 -9.77 -6.15 -14.89
C TYR A 77 -8.81 -5.55 -15.91
N SER A 78 -9.33 -5.14 -17.07
CA SER A 78 -8.54 -4.46 -18.10
C SER A 78 -8.01 -3.10 -17.62
N TYR A 79 -8.82 -2.30 -16.92
CA TYR A 79 -8.35 -1.06 -16.31
C TYR A 79 -7.26 -1.33 -15.26
N VAL A 80 -7.44 -2.35 -14.43
CA VAL A 80 -6.42 -2.74 -13.44
C VAL A 80 -5.11 -3.12 -14.14
N ILE A 81 -5.14 -4.01 -15.13
CA ILE A 81 -3.94 -4.39 -15.88
C ILE A 81 -3.26 -3.18 -16.50
N GLU A 82 -4.00 -2.31 -17.20
CA GLU A 82 -3.40 -1.17 -17.87
C GLU A 82 -2.73 -0.20 -16.88
N VAL A 83 -3.29 -0.01 -15.68
CA VAL A 83 -2.66 0.83 -14.66
C VAL A 83 -1.39 0.20 -14.12
N LEU A 84 -1.41 -1.10 -13.84
CA LEU A 84 -0.21 -1.80 -13.36
C LEU A 84 0.92 -1.77 -14.40
N ILE A 85 0.58 -1.88 -15.69
CA ILE A 85 1.53 -1.70 -16.80
C ILE A 85 2.02 -0.25 -16.89
N CYS A 86 1.12 0.73 -16.79
CA CYS A 86 1.47 2.15 -16.83
C CYS A 86 2.48 2.51 -15.72
N LEU A 87 2.22 2.05 -14.49
CA LEU A 87 3.11 2.27 -13.34
C LEU A 87 4.47 1.61 -13.54
N HIS A 88 4.48 0.36 -13.99
CA HIS A 88 5.74 -0.35 -14.28
C HIS A 88 6.55 0.40 -15.33
N THR A 89 5.91 0.82 -16.42
CA THR A 89 6.56 1.54 -17.53
C THR A 89 7.16 2.86 -17.06
N ARG A 90 6.39 3.69 -16.34
CA ARG A 90 6.87 4.99 -15.84
C ARG A 90 8.05 4.86 -14.87
N VAL A 91 8.04 3.85 -14.00
CA VAL A 91 9.18 3.60 -13.10
C VAL A 91 10.43 3.22 -13.89
N LEU A 92 10.29 2.48 -15.00
CA LEU A 92 11.41 2.12 -15.86
C LEU A 92 11.94 3.30 -16.68
N GLU A 93 11.07 4.22 -17.08
CA GLU A 93 11.46 5.48 -17.75
C GLU A 93 12.35 6.32 -16.83
N GLU A 94 12.05 6.39 -15.54
CA GLU A 94 12.83 7.11 -14.52
C GLU A 94 14.08 6.33 -14.04
N LEU A 95 14.12 5.00 -14.24
CA LEU A 95 15.21 4.11 -13.81
C LEU A 95 15.72 3.23 -14.97
N PRO A 96 16.22 3.83 -16.07
CA PRO A 96 16.60 3.10 -17.28
C PRO A 96 17.74 2.11 -17.04
N ASP A 97 18.62 2.40 -16.08
CA ASP A 97 19.73 1.53 -15.68
C ASP A 97 19.28 0.25 -14.96
N LEU A 98 18.06 0.24 -14.38
CA LEU A 98 17.52 -0.87 -13.61
C LEU A 98 16.53 -1.74 -14.38
N VAL A 99 16.29 -1.49 -15.67
CA VAL A 99 15.31 -2.22 -16.51
C VAL A 99 15.49 -3.74 -16.44
N ARG A 100 16.73 -4.23 -16.57
CA ARG A 100 17.02 -5.69 -16.45
C ARG A 100 16.73 -6.24 -15.05
N GLY A 101 16.86 -5.40 -14.02
CA GLY A 101 16.58 -5.77 -12.64
C GLY A 101 15.10 -5.66 -12.26
N LEU A 102 14.29 -4.99 -13.07
CA LEU A 102 12.90 -4.67 -12.78
C LEU A 102 11.95 -5.18 -13.87
N PRO A 103 11.95 -6.50 -14.19
CA PRO A 103 11.18 -7.03 -15.32
C PRO A 103 9.66 -6.95 -15.13
N THR A 104 9.17 -6.79 -13.89
CA THR A 104 7.74 -6.77 -13.58
C THR A 104 7.41 -5.77 -12.47
N LEU A 105 6.14 -5.36 -12.36
CA LEU A 105 5.68 -4.55 -11.23
C LEU A 105 5.99 -5.24 -9.88
N THR A 106 5.81 -6.55 -9.78
CA THR A 106 6.15 -7.34 -8.59
C THR A 106 7.62 -7.17 -8.18
N SER A 107 8.53 -7.10 -9.14
CA SER A 107 9.95 -6.88 -8.85
C SER A 107 10.22 -5.48 -8.29
N ILE A 108 9.48 -4.45 -8.73
CA ILE A 108 9.51 -3.10 -8.16
C ILE A 108 9.00 -3.14 -6.71
N LEU A 109 7.80 -3.69 -6.50
CA LEU A 109 7.17 -3.77 -5.17
C LEU A 109 8.03 -4.53 -4.15
N ARG A 110 8.74 -5.57 -4.59
CA ARG A 110 9.66 -6.32 -3.72
C ARG A 110 10.93 -5.53 -3.40
N ARG A 111 11.51 -4.83 -4.39
CA ARG A 111 12.81 -4.16 -4.25
C ARG A 111 12.71 -2.78 -3.60
N LYS A 112 11.58 -2.08 -3.70
CA LYS A 112 11.38 -0.75 -3.07
C LYS A 112 11.57 -0.77 -1.56
N VAL A 113 11.32 -1.90 -0.90
CA VAL A 113 11.52 -2.05 0.56
C VAL A 113 12.99 -1.88 0.96
N LYS A 114 13.92 -2.35 0.13
CA LYS A 114 15.36 -2.36 0.42
C LYS A 114 16.15 -1.29 -0.34
N ASN A 115 15.65 -0.83 -1.48
CA ASN A 115 16.33 0.12 -2.34
C ASN A 115 15.65 1.49 -2.28
N LYS A 116 16.33 2.46 -1.66
CA LYS A 116 15.82 3.83 -1.48
C LYS A 116 15.54 4.53 -2.82
N ARG A 117 16.36 4.33 -3.85
CA ARG A 117 16.16 4.97 -5.17
C ARG A 117 14.89 4.47 -5.83
N ILE A 118 14.65 3.16 -5.81
CA ILE A 118 13.40 2.57 -6.32
C ILE A 118 12.20 3.10 -5.53
N ARG A 119 12.30 3.18 -4.20
CA ARG A 119 11.22 3.70 -3.35
C ARG A 119 10.84 5.14 -3.69
N VAL A 120 11.82 6.04 -3.81
CA VAL A 120 11.56 7.45 -4.12
C VAL A 120 10.90 7.61 -5.48
N VAL A 121 11.41 6.92 -6.51
CA VAL A 121 10.79 6.96 -7.85
C VAL A 121 9.38 6.39 -7.82
N TRP A 122 9.19 5.25 -7.15
CA TRP A 122 7.87 4.64 -6.99
C TRP A 122 6.86 5.59 -6.33
N GLU A 123 7.24 6.24 -5.22
CA GLU A 123 6.40 7.22 -4.53
C GLU A 123 6.08 8.44 -5.41
N SER A 124 7.05 8.93 -6.21
CA SER A 124 6.83 10.02 -7.18
C SER A 124 5.83 9.62 -8.26
N VAL A 125 6.05 8.46 -8.91
CA VAL A 125 5.17 7.96 -9.97
C VAL A 125 3.74 7.75 -9.45
N LEU A 126 3.58 7.25 -8.22
CA LEU A 126 2.28 7.14 -7.58
C LEU A 126 1.62 8.51 -7.38
N ALA A 127 2.35 9.48 -6.85
CA ALA A 127 1.85 10.84 -6.63
C ALA A 127 1.43 11.51 -7.95
N GLU A 128 2.24 11.38 -9.01
CA GLU A 128 1.92 11.87 -10.37
C GLU A 128 0.66 11.22 -10.96
N CYS A 129 0.42 9.94 -10.64
CA CYS A 129 -0.80 9.23 -11.03
C CYS A 129 -1.99 9.51 -10.10
N GLY A 130 -1.82 10.27 -9.01
CA GLY A 130 -2.86 10.47 -8.00
C GLY A 130 -3.21 9.19 -7.22
N LEU A 131 -2.27 8.24 -7.13
CA LEU A 131 -2.41 6.96 -6.46
C LEU A 131 -1.62 6.93 -5.14
N GLN A 132 -2.07 6.09 -4.21
CA GLN A 132 -1.43 5.79 -2.94
C GLN A 132 -1.13 4.29 -2.82
N GLU A 133 -0.27 3.90 -1.88
CA GLU A 133 0.04 2.46 -1.62
C GLU A 133 -1.21 1.61 -1.34
N GLY A 134 -2.22 2.20 -0.67
CA GLY A 134 -3.50 1.54 -0.43
C GLY A 134 -4.26 1.23 -1.72
N ASP A 135 -4.25 2.15 -2.69
CA ASP A 135 -4.87 1.94 -3.99
C ASP A 135 -4.17 0.80 -4.75
N ILE A 136 -2.82 0.76 -4.71
CA ILE A 136 -2.06 -0.32 -5.34
C ILE A 136 -2.33 -1.66 -4.69
N THR A 137 -2.45 -1.69 -3.37
CA THR A 137 -2.82 -2.90 -2.64
C THR A 137 -4.20 -3.40 -3.10
N ALA A 138 -5.20 -2.52 -3.19
CA ALA A 138 -6.53 -2.88 -3.69
C ALA A 138 -6.50 -3.40 -5.14
N LEU A 139 -5.76 -2.73 -6.02
CA LEU A 139 -5.63 -3.11 -7.43
C LEU A 139 -4.89 -4.45 -7.59
N CYS A 140 -3.82 -4.67 -6.84
CA CYS A 140 -3.10 -5.95 -6.84
C CYS A 140 -3.97 -7.09 -6.28
N THR A 141 -4.72 -6.85 -5.20
CA THR A 141 -5.66 -7.84 -4.65
C THR A 141 -6.73 -8.20 -5.69
N PHE A 142 -7.29 -7.19 -6.38
CA PHE A 142 -8.25 -7.42 -7.46
C PHE A 142 -7.64 -8.25 -8.61
N PHE A 143 -6.44 -7.88 -9.05
CA PHE A 143 -5.71 -8.59 -10.10
C PHE A 143 -5.49 -10.06 -9.74
N VAL A 144 -5.00 -10.34 -8.53
CA VAL A 144 -4.72 -11.71 -8.09
C VAL A 144 -6.01 -12.52 -7.93
N ALA A 145 -7.07 -11.93 -7.36
CA ALA A 145 -8.32 -12.65 -7.11
C ALA A 145 -9.04 -13.08 -8.39
N HIS A 146 -8.93 -12.30 -9.46
CA HIS A 146 -9.71 -12.48 -10.68
C HIS A 146 -8.89 -12.85 -11.92
N GLY A 147 -7.56 -12.88 -11.82
CA GLY A 147 -6.69 -13.03 -12.99
C GLY A 147 -6.77 -14.37 -13.73
N ASN A 148 -7.27 -15.43 -13.08
CA ASN A 148 -7.53 -16.71 -13.73
C ASN A 148 -8.89 -16.81 -14.44
N LYS A 149 -9.77 -15.82 -14.23
CA LYS A 149 -11.15 -15.79 -14.75
C LYS A 149 -11.38 -14.66 -15.76
N ALA A 150 -10.52 -13.66 -15.77
CA ALA A 150 -10.74 -12.44 -16.51
C ALA A 150 -9.90 -12.37 -17.80
N GLU A 151 -10.49 -11.79 -18.83
CA GLU A 151 -9.83 -11.50 -20.11
C GLU A 151 -9.54 -10.00 -20.24
N HIS A 152 -8.45 -9.67 -20.93
CA HIS A 152 -8.09 -8.28 -21.20
C HIS A 152 -8.78 -7.76 -22.46
N TYR A 153 -9.59 -6.70 -22.30
CA TYR A 153 -10.26 -5.98 -23.37
C TYR A 153 -9.57 -4.65 -23.64
N ILE A 154 -9.21 -4.42 -24.91
CA ILE A 154 -8.64 -3.16 -25.37
C ILE A 154 -9.65 -2.00 -25.25
N ALA A 155 -9.15 -0.77 -25.14
CA ALA A 155 -9.96 0.44 -24.90
C ALA A 155 -11.23 0.57 -25.77
N LYS A 156 -11.11 0.31 -27.08
CA LYS A 156 -12.23 0.41 -28.03
C LYS A 156 -13.37 -0.55 -27.69
N VAL A 157 -13.03 -1.75 -27.23
CA VAL A 157 -13.98 -2.79 -26.83
C VAL A 157 -14.66 -2.38 -25.52
N ARG A 158 -13.92 -1.86 -24.54
CA ARG A 158 -14.48 -1.41 -23.26
C ARG A 158 -15.55 -0.33 -23.43
N GLN A 159 -15.28 0.68 -24.25
CA GLN A 159 -16.20 1.79 -24.51
C GLN A 159 -17.48 1.37 -25.24
N MET A 160 -17.43 0.29 -26.03
CA MET A 160 -18.61 -0.25 -26.71
C MET A 160 -19.62 -0.86 -25.73
N TYR A 161 -19.13 -1.47 -24.65
CA TYR A 161 -19.96 -2.22 -23.72
C TYR A 161 -20.44 -1.43 -22.50
N ILE A 162 -19.63 -0.49 -22.00
CA ILE A 162 -19.97 0.31 -20.82
C ILE A 162 -19.67 1.78 -21.11
N ARG A 163 -20.73 2.59 -21.14
CA ARG A 163 -20.63 4.05 -21.35
C ARG A 163 -20.19 4.79 -20.09
N ASP A 164 -20.55 4.30 -18.91
CA ASP A 164 -20.17 4.91 -17.63
C ASP A 164 -19.66 3.85 -16.64
N VAL A 165 -18.34 3.62 -16.69
CA VAL A 165 -17.65 2.68 -15.80
C VAL A 165 -17.60 3.20 -14.36
N ASN A 166 -17.55 4.53 -14.17
CA ASN A 166 -17.49 5.13 -12.84
C ASN A 166 -18.80 4.87 -12.08
N PHE A 167 -19.94 5.09 -12.74
CA PHE A 167 -21.25 4.78 -12.15
C PHE A 167 -21.37 3.30 -11.79
N LEU A 168 -20.85 2.40 -12.63
CA LEU A 168 -20.84 0.97 -12.33
C LEU A 168 -20.05 0.67 -11.05
N ILE A 169 -18.83 1.20 -10.94
CA ILE A 169 -17.95 0.97 -9.79
C ILE A 169 -18.62 1.47 -8.50
N THR A 170 -19.13 2.70 -8.51
CA THR A 170 -19.77 3.32 -7.35
C THR A 170 -20.98 2.52 -6.85
N ASN A 171 -21.75 1.92 -7.76
CA ASN A 171 -22.93 1.16 -7.36
C ASN A 171 -22.62 -0.26 -6.91
N MET A 172 -21.69 -0.95 -7.58
CA MET A 172 -21.47 -2.38 -7.39
C MET A 172 -20.39 -2.69 -6.35
N VAL A 173 -19.42 -1.79 -6.13
CA VAL A 173 -18.32 -2.00 -5.18
C VAL A 173 -18.63 -1.29 -3.88
N LYS A 174 -18.83 -2.05 -2.79
CA LYS A 174 -19.18 -1.50 -1.47
C LYS A 174 -17.99 -1.21 -0.57
N ASN A 175 -16.88 -1.93 -0.74
CA ASN A 175 -15.67 -1.66 0.01
C ASN A 175 -15.00 -0.39 -0.52
N GLN A 176 -14.81 0.59 0.35
CA GLN A 176 -14.33 1.92 -0.02
C GLN A 176 -12.93 1.89 -0.64
N ALA A 177 -11.99 1.17 -0.02
CA ALA A 177 -10.61 1.08 -0.51
C ALA A 177 -10.55 0.47 -1.93
N LEU A 178 -11.36 -0.57 -2.18
CA LEU A 178 -11.46 -1.17 -3.51
C LEU A 178 -12.15 -0.24 -4.52
N GLN A 179 -13.22 0.43 -4.10
CA GLN A 179 -13.95 1.37 -4.95
C GLN A 179 -13.03 2.52 -5.39
N ASP A 180 -12.34 3.15 -4.45
CA ASP A 180 -11.42 4.26 -4.70
C ASP A 180 -10.26 3.83 -5.61
N GLY A 181 -9.66 2.67 -5.34
CA GLY A 181 -8.60 2.12 -6.19
C GLY A 181 -9.04 1.90 -7.63
N LEU A 182 -10.22 1.31 -7.84
CA LEU A 182 -10.79 1.08 -9.18
C LEU A 182 -11.16 2.39 -9.89
N LEU A 183 -11.77 3.34 -9.19
CA LEU A 183 -12.11 4.66 -9.77
C LEU A 183 -10.86 5.42 -10.19
N LYS A 184 -9.83 5.47 -9.34
CA LYS A 184 -8.54 6.09 -9.69
C LYS A 184 -7.88 5.37 -10.85
N ALA A 185 -8.00 4.05 -10.93
CA ALA A 185 -7.45 3.30 -12.06
C ALA A 185 -8.09 3.72 -13.38
N VAL A 186 -9.42 3.85 -13.43
CA VAL A 186 -10.13 4.39 -14.61
C VAL A 186 -9.63 5.79 -14.94
N GLN A 187 -9.49 6.67 -13.93
CA GLN A 187 -9.02 8.04 -14.15
C GLN A 187 -7.60 8.10 -14.74
N VAL A 188 -6.66 7.29 -14.24
CA VAL A 188 -5.27 7.25 -14.73
C VAL A 188 -5.25 6.88 -16.22
N ILE A 189 -6.03 5.87 -16.61
CA ILE A 189 -6.07 5.37 -17.98
C ILE A 189 -6.77 6.33 -18.93
N GLU A 190 -7.93 6.86 -18.54
CA GLU A 190 -8.66 7.78 -19.42
C GLU A 190 -7.97 9.15 -19.54
N LYS A 191 -7.31 9.66 -18.47
CA LYS A 191 -6.47 10.86 -18.55
C LYS A 191 -5.23 10.63 -19.41
N GLY A 192 -4.59 9.46 -19.30
CA GLY A 192 -3.44 9.09 -20.13
C GLY A 192 -3.74 9.12 -21.64
N LYS A 193 -4.99 8.81 -22.03
CA LYS A 193 -5.44 8.92 -23.43
C LYS A 193 -5.66 10.35 -23.89
N ALA A 194 -6.24 11.22 -23.05
CA ALA A 194 -6.48 12.62 -23.39
C ALA A 194 -5.18 13.39 -23.68
N VAL A 195 -4.06 12.97 -23.07
CA VAL A 195 -2.73 13.53 -23.30
C VAL A 195 -2.05 12.97 -24.57
N ARG A 196 -2.41 11.76 -25.03
CA ARG A 196 -1.87 11.16 -26.27
C ARG A 196 -2.67 11.52 -27.53
N ALA A 197 -3.97 11.77 -27.42
CA ALA A 197 -4.83 12.21 -28.52
C ALA A 197 -4.40 13.51 -29.28
N PRO A 198 -3.72 14.50 -28.67
CA PRO A 198 -3.31 15.72 -29.39
C PRO A 198 -2.20 15.51 -30.42
N GLU A 199 -1.45 14.40 -30.35
CA GLU A 199 -0.31 14.15 -31.24
C GLU A 199 -0.72 13.40 -32.51
N GLU A 200 -1.62 12.43 -32.42
CA GLU A 200 -2.14 11.67 -33.59
C GLU A 200 -2.97 12.55 -34.54
N GLN A 201 -3.62 13.62 -34.05
CA GLN A 201 -4.32 14.60 -34.89
C GLN A 201 -3.38 15.63 -35.54
N LYS A 202 -2.20 15.89 -34.96
CA LYS A 202 -1.21 16.83 -35.53
C LYS A 202 -0.34 16.20 -36.61
N SER A 203 -0.04 14.90 -36.52
CA SER A 203 0.70 14.18 -37.55
C SER A 203 -0.12 13.98 -38.83
N SER A 204 -1.40 13.64 -38.69
CA SER A 204 -2.32 13.43 -39.82
C SER A 204 -2.66 14.71 -40.61
N LEU A 205 -2.60 15.89 -39.98
CA LEU A 205 -2.76 17.18 -40.67
C LEU A 205 -1.53 17.60 -41.49
N LYS A 206 -0.32 17.13 -41.16
CA LYS A 206 0.90 17.46 -41.90
C LYS A 206 1.10 16.65 -43.18
N GLU A 207 0.50 15.46 -43.28
CA GLU A 207 0.59 14.60 -44.47
C GLU A 207 -0.42 14.96 -45.57
N LEU A 208 -1.40 15.84 -45.29
CA LEU A 208 -2.48 16.20 -46.23
C LEU A 208 -2.26 17.54 -46.98
N MET A 209 -1.16 18.24 -46.75
CA MET A 209 -0.88 19.50 -47.48
C MET A 209 0.05 19.24 -48.68
N PRO A 210 -0.41 19.46 -49.93
CA PRO A 210 0.47 19.37 -51.08
C PRO A 210 1.48 20.53 -51.05
N THR A 211 2.77 20.20 -51.09
CA THR A 211 3.85 21.15 -51.33
C THR A 211 3.64 21.84 -52.67
N VAL A 212 3.12 23.08 -52.63
CA VAL A 212 3.12 23.98 -53.79
C VAL A 212 4.55 24.47 -53.98
N LYS A 213 5.20 24.00 -55.06
CA LYS A 213 6.48 24.54 -55.52
C LYS A 213 6.22 25.84 -56.27
N SER A 214 6.88 26.91 -55.83
CA SER A 214 7.07 28.17 -56.56
C SER A 214 8.53 28.30 -56.95
#